data_AF-A0A8T8I4U0-F1
#
_entry.id   AF-A0A8T8I4U0-F1
#
_cell.length_a   1.000
_cell.length_b   1.000
_cell.length_c   1.000
_cell.angle_alpha   90.00
_cell.angle_beta   90.00
_cell.angle_gamma   90.00
#
_symmetry.space_group_name_H-M   'P 1'
#
loop_
_entity.id
_entity.type
_entity.pdbx_description
1 polymer ?
#
loop_
_entity_poly.entity_id
_entity_poly.type
_entity_poly.pdbx_seq_one_letter_code
_entity_poly.pdbx_strand_id
1 'polypeptide(L)'
;GFTRPWSEVSALSAPPAGLLAVPGSSWLWGGSALDDQAGLSPVAPWENLLFPGLALLVTAFVGLFVSAWPVRVRVVLAVAAVAVTVPALGAGVLGGAYTYRPLWEFLPGWDALRAPGRLVLWTVLLLSLLAAGAVTGLGRR
;
A
#
# COMPACT_ATOMS: atom_id res chain seq x y z
N GLY A 1 -3.84 27.57 -9.14
CA GLY A 1 -4.33 26.21 -8.81
C GLY A 1 -3.60 25.72 -7.58
N PHE A 2 -4.20 24.85 -6.78
CA PHE A 2 -3.54 24.22 -5.62
C PHE A 2 -2.55 23.16 -6.14
N THR A 3 -1.36 23.58 -6.59
CA THR A 3 -0.31 22.68 -7.10
C THR A 3 0.81 22.56 -6.07
N ARG A 4 1.21 21.34 -5.70
CA ARG A 4 2.29 21.09 -4.75
C ARG A 4 3.62 20.83 -5.46
N PRO A 5 4.75 21.43 -5.02
CA PRO A 5 6.04 21.20 -5.65
C PRO A 5 6.48 19.75 -5.47
N TRP A 6 7.12 19.18 -6.49
CA TRP A 6 7.58 17.78 -6.48
C TRP A 6 8.51 17.46 -5.30
N SER A 7 9.32 18.41 -4.85
CA SER A 7 10.19 18.25 -3.68
C SER A 7 9.39 17.96 -2.40
N GLU A 8 8.24 18.62 -2.21
CA GLU A 8 7.35 18.37 -1.07
C GLU A 8 6.72 16.98 -1.16
N VAL A 9 6.25 16.58 -2.35
CA VAL A 9 5.67 15.25 -2.59
C VAL A 9 6.70 14.14 -2.39
N SER A 10 7.95 14.35 -2.82
CA SER A 10 9.03 13.39 -2.65
C SER A 10 9.43 13.20 -1.18
N ALA A 11 9.39 14.27 -0.38
CA ALA A 11 9.71 14.21 1.05
C ALA A 11 8.63 13.47 1.86
N LEU A 12 7.38 13.53 1.40
CA LEU A 12 6.20 12.86 1.99
C LEU A 12 5.91 11.48 1.37
N SER A 13 6.78 10.99 0.50
CA SER A 13 6.63 9.67 -0.11
C SER A 13 7.14 8.58 0.83
N ALA A 14 6.32 7.53 1.00
CA ALA A 14 6.66 6.41 1.87
C ALA A 14 7.69 5.48 1.21
N PRO A 15 8.76 5.10 1.92
CA PRO A 15 9.63 4.02 1.48
C PRO A 15 8.88 2.67 1.54
N PRO A 16 9.32 1.64 0.80
CA PRO A 16 8.69 0.31 0.82
C PRO A 16 8.58 -0.30 2.21
N ALA A 17 9.52 0.01 3.10
CA ALA A 17 9.47 -0.38 4.51
C ALA A 17 8.19 0.08 5.22
N GLY A 18 7.60 1.20 4.79
CA GLY A 18 6.34 1.73 5.30
C GLY A 18 5.12 0.81 5.12
N LEU A 19 5.15 -0.13 4.17
CA LEU A 19 4.08 -1.13 4.00
C LEU A 19 4.11 -2.23 5.06
N LEU A 20 5.22 -2.39 5.77
CA LEU A 20 5.45 -3.43 6.78
C LEU A 20 5.68 -2.86 8.17
N ALA A 21 6.04 -1.58 8.28
CA ALA A 21 6.25 -0.89 9.53
C ALA A 21 4.92 -0.52 10.21
N VAL A 22 4.81 -0.82 11.50
CA VAL A 22 3.67 -0.55 12.37
C VAL A 22 3.99 0.69 13.22
N PRO A 23 2.99 1.50 13.62
CA PRO A 23 3.24 2.57 14.58
C PRO A 23 3.80 2.03 15.89
N GLY A 24 4.85 2.67 16.41
CA GLY A 24 5.50 2.27 17.68
C GLY A 24 4.63 2.42 18.94
N SER A 25 3.43 2.98 18.80
CA SER A 25 2.41 2.98 19.84
C SER A 25 1.53 1.72 19.84
N SER A 26 1.79 0.75 18.95
CA SER A 26 1.00 -0.46 18.83
C SER A 26 1.25 -1.41 20.01
N TRP A 27 0.19 -1.69 20.79
CA TRP A 27 0.26 -2.65 21.88
C TRP A 27 0.53 -4.09 21.39
N LEU A 28 -0.05 -4.50 20.27
CA LEU A 28 0.03 -5.87 19.77
C LEU A 28 1.37 -6.20 19.09
N TRP A 29 2.00 -5.19 18.48
CA TRP A 29 3.17 -5.37 17.63
C TRP A 29 4.44 -4.75 18.21
N GLY A 30 4.37 -4.13 19.39
CA GLY A 30 5.52 -3.51 20.05
C GLY A 30 6.66 -4.50 20.27
N GLY A 31 7.87 -4.12 19.87
CA GLY A 31 9.07 -4.96 19.97
C GLY A 31 9.16 -6.11 18.96
N SER A 32 8.25 -6.20 17.99
CA SER A 32 8.35 -7.14 16.87
C SER A 32 9.21 -6.57 15.74
N ALA A 33 9.59 -7.42 14.76
CA ALA A 33 10.27 -6.95 13.55
C ALA A 33 9.44 -5.94 12.72
N LEU A 34 8.12 -5.86 12.96
CA LEU A 34 7.23 -4.89 12.33
C LEU A 34 7.27 -3.51 13.02
N ASP A 35 7.83 -3.41 14.22
CA ASP A 35 8.01 -2.15 14.96
C ASP A 35 9.27 -1.37 14.50
N ASP A 36 10.03 -1.94 13.57
CA ASP A 36 11.23 -1.29 13.04
C ASP A 36 10.87 -0.18 12.05
N GLN A 37 11.06 1.07 12.51
CA GLN A 37 10.85 2.29 11.74
C GLN A 37 12.15 2.90 11.22
N ALA A 38 13.29 2.23 11.35
CA ALA A 38 14.60 2.76 10.94
C ALA A 38 14.67 3.10 9.43
N GLY A 39 13.84 2.45 8.62
CA GLY A 39 13.74 2.70 7.18
C GLY A 39 12.76 3.79 6.76
N LEU A 40 12.06 4.47 7.68
CA LEU A 40 11.06 5.50 7.36
C LEU A 40 11.71 6.88 7.18
N SER A 41 11.12 7.71 6.31
CA SER A 41 11.56 9.10 6.16
C SER A 41 11.25 9.90 7.44
N PRO A 42 12.24 10.63 8.00
CA PRO A 42 12.09 11.39 9.24
C PRO A 42 11.17 12.62 9.12
N VAL A 43 10.82 13.03 7.90
CA VAL A 43 10.02 14.24 7.64
C VAL A 43 8.55 14.06 8.03
N ALA A 44 7.98 12.87 7.79
CA ALA A 44 6.59 12.56 8.11
C ALA A 44 6.37 11.06 8.41
N PRO A 45 6.96 10.54 9.50
CA PRO A 45 6.88 9.11 9.83
C PRO A 45 5.46 8.56 9.88
N TRP A 46 4.48 9.33 10.37
CA TRP A 46 3.08 8.89 10.44
C TRP A 46 2.38 8.83 9.07
N GLU A 47 2.83 9.59 8.07
CA GLU A 47 2.29 9.52 6.70
C GLU A 47 2.94 8.38 5.90
N ASN A 48 4.08 7.88 6.36
CA ASN A 48 4.82 6.78 5.77
C ASN A 48 4.40 5.39 6.29
N LEU A 49 3.64 5.34 7.38
CA LEU A 49 3.09 4.11 7.94
C LEU A 49 1.85 3.70 7.12
N LEU A 50 2.10 2.82 6.16
CA LEU A 50 1.14 2.36 5.16
C LEU A 50 0.68 0.92 5.40
N PHE A 51 0.94 0.39 6.59
CA PHE A 51 0.67 -1.00 6.95
C PHE A 51 -0.82 -1.37 6.79
N PRO A 52 -1.15 -2.24 5.81
CA PRO A 52 -2.54 -2.65 5.58
C PRO A 52 -3.11 -3.54 6.69
N GLY A 53 -2.24 -4.20 7.46
CA GLY A 53 -2.57 -5.19 8.46
C GLY A 53 -2.06 -6.59 8.13
N LEU A 54 -1.36 -7.24 9.07
CA LEU A 54 -0.80 -8.59 8.86
C LEU A 54 -1.89 -9.61 8.56
N ALA A 55 -2.99 -9.58 9.32
CA ALA A 55 -4.12 -10.49 9.13
C ALA A 55 -4.68 -10.38 7.71
N LEU A 56 -4.80 -9.15 7.19
CA LEU A 56 -5.24 -8.92 5.82
C LEU A 56 -4.25 -9.49 4.80
N LEU A 57 -2.95 -9.24 4.97
CA LEU A 57 -1.91 -9.77 4.07
C LEU A 57 -1.89 -11.30 4.04
N VAL A 58 -1.94 -11.95 5.20
CA VAL A 58 -1.96 -13.41 5.31
C VAL A 58 -3.23 -13.98 4.67
N THR A 59 -4.39 -13.40 4.97
CA THR A 59 -5.67 -13.90 4.43
C THR A 59 -5.79 -13.67 2.93
N ALA A 60 -5.29 -12.54 2.43
CA ALA A 60 -5.17 -12.26 1.01
C ALA A 60 -4.23 -13.27 0.33
N PHE A 61 -3.07 -13.56 0.92
CA PHE A 61 -2.15 -14.57 0.41
C PHE A 61 -2.78 -15.97 0.34
N VAL A 62 -3.48 -16.39 1.38
CA VAL A 62 -4.27 -17.64 1.38
C VAL A 62 -5.32 -17.60 0.26
N GLY A 63 -5.96 -16.44 0.04
CA GLY A 63 -6.92 -16.19 -1.05
C GLY A 63 -6.41 -16.46 -2.46
N LEU A 64 -5.10 -16.45 -2.68
CA LEU A 64 -4.51 -16.84 -3.98
C LEU A 64 -4.70 -18.34 -4.23
N PHE A 65 -4.53 -19.17 -3.21
CA PHE A 65 -4.56 -20.63 -3.31
C PHE A 65 -5.96 -21.19 -3.03
N VAL A 66 -6.61 -20.69 -1.99
CA VAL A 66 -7.94 -21.11 -1.55
C VAL A 66 -8.84 -19.90 -1.64
N SER A 67 -9.79 -19.90 -2.58
CA SER A 67 -10.77 -18.82 -2.72
C SER A 67 -12.03 -19.30 -3.44
N ALA A 68 -13.15 -18.63 -3.21
CA ALA A 68 -14.41 -18.89 -3.89
C ALA A 68 -14.40 -18.48 -5.38
N TRP A 69 -13.37 -17.76 -5.84
CA TRP A 69 -13.28 -17.24 -7.21
C TRP A 69 -12.44 -18.10 -8.15
N PRO A 70 -12.68 -18.02 -9.48
CA PRO A 70 -11.84 -18.67 -10.47
C PRO A 70 -10.43 -18.08 -10.46
N VAL A 71 -9.43 -18.88 -10.84
CA VAL A 71 -8.00 -18.51 -10.85
C VAL A 71 -7.75 -17.19 -11.59
N ARG A 72 -8.46 -16.95 -12.70
CA ARG A 72 -8.35 -15.71 -13.48
C ARG A 72 -8.62 -14.47 -12.63
N VAL A 73 -9.69 -14.48 -11.84
CA VAL A 73 -10.07 -13.35 -10.98
C VAL A 73 -9.03 -13.13 -9.89
N ARG A 74 -8.49 -14.21 -9.30
CA ARG A 74 -7.44 -14.12 -8.27
C ARG A 74 -6.17 -13.48 -8.81
N VAL A 75 -5.73 -13.90 -9.99
CA VAL A 75 -4.54 -13.33 -10.65
C VAL A 75 -4.78 -11.87 -11.00
N VAL A 76 -5.93 -11.52 -11.57
CA VAL A 76 -6.27 -10.12 -11.89
C VAL A 76 -6.28 -9.25 -10.64
N LEU A 77 -6.86 -9.72 -9.53
CA LEU A 77 -6.87 -8.98 -8.27
C LEU A 77 -5.48 -8.84 -7.66
N ALA A 78 -4.66 -9.88 -7.73
CA ALA A 78 -3.28 -9.83 -7.25
C ALA A 78 -2.45 -8.82 -8.05
N VAL A 79 -2.54 -8.88 -9.38
CA VAL A 79 -1.85 -7.94 -10.28
C VAL A 79 -2.36 -6.52 -10.08
N ALA A 80 -3.67 -6.32 -9.97
CA ALA A 80 -4.27 -5.02 -9.70
C ALA A 80 -3.82 -4.46 -8.34
N ALA A 81 -3.77 -5.29 -7.30
CA ALA A 81 -3.31 -4.87 -5.98
C ALA A 81 -1.87 -4.35 -6.05
N VAL A 82 -0.96 -5.14 -6.64
CA VAL A 82 0.44 -4.74 -6.86
C VAL A 82 0.53 -3.46 -7.69
N ALA A 83 -0.20 -3.39 -8.80
CA ALA A 83 -0.18 -2.24 -9.70
C ALA A 83 -0.62 -0.93 -9.02
N VAL A 84 -1.51 -1.00 -8.02
CA VAL A 84 -1.97 0.18 -7.27
C VAL A 84 -1.13 0.45 -6.02
N THR A 85 -0.45 -0.56 -5.46
CA THR A 85 0.54 -0.36 -4.38
C THR A 85 1.75 0.43 -4.87
N VAL A 86 2.20 0.16 -6.10
CA VAL A 86 3.34 0.82 -6.73
C VAL A 86 3.23 2.36 -6.67
N PRO A 87 2.18 3.02 -7.21
CA PRO A 87 2.03 4.48 -7.10
C PRO A 87 1.77 4.96 -5.67
N ALA A 88 1.24 4.11 -4.77
CA ALA A 88 1.03 4.47 -3.36
C ALA A 88 2.35 4.67 -2.59
N LEU A 89 3.43 4.02 -3.04
CA LEU A 89 4.79 4.23 -2.53
C LEU A 89 5.44 5.52 -3.04
N GLY A 90 4.83 6.21 -4.01
CA GLY A 90 5.32 7.51 -4.49
C GLY A 90 6.77 7.46 -4.98
N ALA A 91 7.59 8.38 -4.46
CA ALA A 91 9.02 8.46 -4.74
C ALA A 91 9.90 7.45 -3.96
N GLY A 92 9.33 6.68 -3.03
CA GLY A 92 10.06 5.68 -2.25
C GLY A 92 10.59 4.49 -3.07
N VAL A 93 10.06 4.30 -4.30
CA VAL A 93 10.53 3.31 -5.27
C VAL A 93 11.13 4.05 -6.47
N LEU A 94 12.41 3.80 -6.76
CA LEU A 94 13.13 4.33 -7.93
C LEU A 94 13.05 5.87 -8.09
N GLY A 95 12.99 6.62 -6.99
CA GLY A 95 12.94 8.08 -7.00
C GLY A 95 11.65 8.67 -7.59
N GLY A 96 10.60 7.86 -7.77
CA GLY A 96 9.29 8.31 -8.25
C GLY A 96 9.13 8.31 -9.77
N ALA A 97 10.21 8.06 -10.53
CA ALA A 97 10.25 8.24 -11.98
C ALA A 97 9.22 7.39 -12.74
N TYR A 98 8.93 6.18 -12.25
CA TYR A 98 7.98 5.24 -12.89
C TYR A 98 6.75 4.92 -12.04
N THR A 99 6.60 5.59 -10.89
CA THR A 99 5.55 5.32 -9.91
C THR A 99 4.48 6.41 -9.94
N TYR A 100 4.74 7.54 -9.28
CA TYR A 100 3.75 8.60 -9.08
C TYR A 100 4.01 9.83 -9.94
N ARG A 101 5.26 10.04 -10.38
CA ARG A 101 5.64 11.17 -11.21
C ARG A 101 4.89 11.26 -12.54
N PRO A 102 4.63 10.16 -13.28
CA PRO A 102 3.84 10.24 -14.51
C PRO A 102 2.39 10.67 -14.23
N LEU A 103 1.79 10.23 -13.12
CA LEU A 103 0.45 10.68 -12.75
C LEU A 103 0.43 12.17 -12.40
N TRP A 104 1.45 12.64 -11.68
CA TRP A 104 1.61 14.04 -11.31
C TRP A 104 1.86 14.96 -12.53
N GLU A 105 2.66 14.53 -13.51
CA GLU A 105 3.00 15.33 -14.70
C GLU A 105 1.91 15.33 -15.77
N PHE A 106 1.19 14.21 -15.96
CA PHE A 106 0.28 14.04 -17.10
C PHE A 106 -1.23 14.13 -16.77
N LEU A 107 -1.65 13.92 -15.52
CA LEU A 107 -3.08 13.95 -15.17
C LEU A 107 -3.44 15.19 -14.33
N PRO A 108 -4.36 16.06 -14.79
CA PRO A 108 -4.77 17.23 -14.03
C PRO A 108 -5.48 16.83 -12.72
N GLY A 109 -5.10 17.48 -11.61
CA GLY A 109 -5.68 17.26 -10.28
C GLY A 109 -4.88 16.32 -9.37
N TRP A 110 -3.95 15.55 -9.92
CA TRP A 110 -3.02 14.73 -9.15
C TRP A 110 -1.87 15.54 -8.54
N ASP A 111 -1.61 16.72 -9.10
CA ASP A 111 -0.68 17.73 -8.59
C ASP A 111 -1.13 18.41 -7.28
N ALA A 112 -2.40 18.25 -6.89
CA ALA A 112 -2.95 18.74 -5.63
C ALA A 112 -2.77 17.77 -4.45
N LEU A 113 -2.41 16.51 -4.71
CA LEU A 113 -2.25 15.48 -3.68
C LEU A 113 -0.95 15.69 -2.91
N ARG A 114 -1.08 15.91 -1.60
CA ARG A 114 0.05 16.16 -0.70
C ARG A 114 0.89 14.90 -0.40
N ALA A 115 0.24 13.75 -0.23
CA ALA A 115 0.91 12.50 0.13
C ALA A 115 0.40 11.35 -0.76
N PRO A 116 1.29 10.61 -1.45
CA PRO A 116 0.92 9.49 -2.32
C PRO A 116 0.38 8.29 -1.53
N GLY A 117 0.70 8.20 -0.23
CA GLY A 117 0.24 7.14 0.67
C GLY A 117 -1.28 6.98 0.73
N ARG A 118 -2.06 8.00 0.35
CA ARG A 118 -3.54 7.90 0.27
C ARG A 118 -4.03 6.83 -0.70
N LEU A 119 -3.22 6.45 -1.69
CA LEU A 119 -3.55 5.39 -2.63
C LEU A 119 -3.52 3.99 -2.01
N VAL A 120 -2.97 3.84 -0.80
CA VAL A 120 -3.00 2.58 -0.05
C VAL A 120 -4.42 2.09 0.20
N LEU A 121 -5.41 2.99 0.30
CA LEU A 121 -6.81 2.60 0.43
C LEU A 121 -7.27 1.67 -0.70
N TRP A 122 -6.83 1.91 -1.94
CA TRP A 122 -7.14 1.04 -3.06
C TRP A 122 -6.43 -0.31 -2.97
N THR A 123 -5.19 -0.31 -2.47
CA THR A 123 -4.46 -1.56 -2.18
C THR A 123 -5.19 -2.39 -1.13
N VAL A 124 -5.60 -1.76 -0.02
CA VAL A 124 -6.36 -2.40 1.06
C VAL A 124 -7.69 -2.97 0.54
N LEU A 125 -8.40 -2.22 -0.31
CA LEU A 125 -9.65 -2.69 -0.91
C LEU A 125 -9.47 -3.96 -1.75
N LEU A 126 -8.46 -3.99 -2.63
CA LEU A 126 -8.19 -5.16 -3.48
C LEU A 126 -7.70 -6.36 -2.66
N LEU A 127 -6.85 -6.14 -1.65
CA LEU A 127 -6.44 -7.17 -0.71
C LEU A 127 -7.62 -7.71 0.10
N SER A 128 -8.54 -6.83 0.53
CA SER A 128 -9.74 -7.21 1.28
C SER A 128 -10.68 -8.05 0.43
N LEU A 129 -10.80 -7.73 -0.85
CA LEU A 129 -11.54 -8.53 -1.81
C LEU A 129 -10.91 -9.93 -1.91
N LEU A 130 -9.59 -10.02 -2.13
CA LEU A 130 -8.86 -11.29 -2.17
C LEU A 130 -9.05 -12.12 -0.88
N ALA A 131 -8.96 -11.47 0.28
CA ALA A 131 -9.17 -12.09 1.59
C ALA A 131 -10.61 -12.58 1.79
N ALA A 132 -11.62 -11.81 1.36
CA ALA A 132 -13.02 -12.24 1.40
C ALA A 132 -13.27 -13.50 0.54
N GLY A 133 -12.60 -13.57 -0.61
CA GLY A 133 -12.56 -14.77 -1.44
C GLY A 133 -12.02 -15.98 -0.67
N ALA A 134 -10.95 -15.79 0.12
CA ALA A 134 -10.34 -16.81 0.95
C ALA A 134 -11.30 -17.36 2.01
N VAL A 135 -11.89 -16.47 2.81
CA VAL A 135 -12.82 -16.82 3.89
C VAL A 135 -14.02 -17.60 3.33
N THR A 136 -14.57 -17.14 2.20
CA THR A 136 -15.71 -17.81 1.53
C THR A 136 -15.31 -19.18 0.99
N GLY A 137 -14.10 -19.31 0.42
CA GLY A 137 -13.60 -20.58 -0.10
C GLY A 137 -13.33 -21.61 1.01
N LEU A 138 -12.88 -21.15 2.17
CA LEU A 138 -12.63 -21.99 3.33
C LEU A 138 -13.94 -22.47 3.96
N GLY A 139 -14.94 -21.58 4.11
CA GLY A 139 -16.23 -21.94 4.70
C GLY A 139 -17.13 -22.83 3.84
N ARG A 140 -16.78 -23.07 2.58
CA ARG A 140 -17.49 -24.01 1.69
C ARG A 140 -16.88 -25.41 1.67
N ARG A 141 -15.74 -25.62 2.32
CA ARG A 141 -15.07 -26.91 2.45
C ARG A 141 -15.42 -27.56 3.77
#